data_AF-A0A394D9F9-F1
#
_entry.id   AF-A0A394D9F9-F1
#
_cell.length_a   1.000
_cell.length_b   1.000
_cell.length_c   1.000
_cell.angle_alpha   90.00
_cell.angle_beta   90.00
_cell.angle_gamma   90.00
#
_symmetry.space_group_name_H-M   'P 1'
#
loop_
_entity.id
_entity.type
_entity.pdbx_description
1 polymer ?
#
loop_
_entity_poly.entity_id
_entity_poly.type
_entity_poly.pdbx_seq_one_letter_code
_entity_poly.pdbx_strand_id
1 'polypeptide(L)'
;MYFNFQVNITARNPNKNTIVYYRKITAIAWYKDNAFAYVSLTPFDQGKKNTSFLQTAMFEGSSLIKLKPRQLAEYYTETRLSVYNDLAVDLDIIVRYKYWGIKSIRFNPPIVQCRRLRVPLISNGTSIVSFNYTKCSNGYFFVDGNADDN
;
A
#
# COMPACT_ATOMS: atom_id res chain seq x y z
N MET A 1 12.37 0.34 -16.71
CA MET A 1 10.93 0.63 -16.68
C MET A 1 10.74 2.08 -16.30
N TYR A 2 10.06 2.87 -17.13
CA TYR A 2 9.62 4.22 -16.79
C TYR A 2 8.22 4.14 -16.19
N PHE A 3 7.94 4.96 -15.18
CA PHE A 3 6.66 4.99 -14.50
C PHE A 3 6.31 6.41 -14.06
N ASN A 4 5.03 6.75 -14.21
CA ASN A 4 4.41 7.93 -13.62
C ASN A 4 2.98 7.52 -13.27
N PHE A 5 2.72 7.30 -11.98
CA PHE A 5 1.38 6.95 -11.51
C PHE A 5 1.18 7.42 -10.08
N GLN A 6 -0.09 7.56 -9.71
CA GLN A 6 -0.49 7.93 -8.36
C GLN A 6 -1.50 6.95 -7.81
N VAL A 7 -1.44 6.70 -6.51
CA VAL A 7 -2.44 5.87 -5.81
C VAL A 7 -3.04 6.60 -4.64
N ASN A 8 -4.36 6.56 -4.56
CA ASN A 8 -5.12 7.12 -3.46
C ASN A 8 -5.33 6.04 -2.40
N ILE A 9 -4.75 6.24 -1.23
CA ILE A 9 -4.79 5.25 -0.15
C ILE A 9 -5.74 5.73 0.93
N THR A 10 -6.64 4.85 1.38
CA THR A 10 -7.52 5.10 2.51
C THR A 10 -7.23 4.12 3.63
N ALA A 11 -7.19 4.61 4.86
CA ALA A 11 -7.09 3.78 6.06
C ALA A 11 -8.44 3.78 6.78
N ARG A 12 -8.85 2.63 7.30
CA ARG A 12 -10.03 2.52 8.16
C ARG A 12 -9.61 1.94 9.51
N ASN A 13 -9.87 2.70 10.57
CA ASN A 13 -9.78 2.23 11.94
C ASN A 13 -11.19 1.79 12.40
N PRO A 14 -11.48 0.48 12.49
CA PRO A 14 -12.77 0.00 12.99
C PRO A 14 -12.90 0.11 14.52
N ASN A 15 -11.79 0.32 15.24
CA ASN A 15 -11.75 0.24 16.70
C ASN A 15 -12.31 1.52 17.34
N LYS A 16 -13.22 1.37 18.32
CA LYS A 16 -13.85 2.49 19.05
C LYS A 16 -12.98 3.08 20.16
N ASN A 17 -11.98 2.35 20.59
CA ASN A 17 -11.22 2.62 21.81
C ASN A 17 -9.77 3.02 21.52
N THR A 18 -9.26 2.64 20.34
CA THR A 18 -7.88 2.86 19.93
C THR A 18 -7.74 4.01 18.94
N ILE A 19 -6.80 4.91 19.20
CA ILE A 19 -6.29 5.88 18.22
C ILE A 19 -4.98 5.31 17.64
N VAL A 20 -4.81 5.40 16.33
CA VAL A 20 -3.59 4.95 15.63
C VAL A 20 -2.78 6.16 15.21
N TYR A 21 -1.54 6.24 15.66
CA TYR A 21 -0.60 7.27 15.27
C TYR A 21 0.38 6.68 14.26
N TYR A 22 0.25 7.05 12.99
CA TYR A 22 1.19 6.63 11.96
C TYR A 22 2.37 7.59 11.97
N ARG A 23 3.52 7.11 12.44
CA ARG A 23 4.74 7.91 12.64
C ARG A 23 5.66 7.92 11.43
N LYS A 24 5.63 6.85 10.65
CA LYS A 24 6.29 6.74 9.35
C LYS A 24 5.43 5.85 8.46
N ILE A 25 5.35 6.22 7.19
CA ILE A 25 4.62 5.47 6.19
C ILE A 25 5.48 5.50 4.93
N THR A 26 5.87 4.32 4.45
CA THR A 26 6.62 4.15 3.21
C THR A 26 5.76 3.33 2.27
N ALA A 27 5.33 3.95 1.17
CA ALA A 27 4.66 3.23 0.08
C ALA A 27 5.72 2.66 -0.85
N ILE A 28 5.62 1.37 -1.15
CA ILE A 28 6.59 0.61 -1.93
C ILE A 28 5.87 0.07 -3.17
N ALA A 29 6.29 0.52 -4.34
CA ALA A 29 5.74 0.03 -5.59
C ALA A 29 6.49 -1.22 -6.06
N TRP A 30 5.73 -2.24 -6.43
CA TRP A 30 6.24 -3.51 -6.93
C TRP A 30 5.63 -3.84 -8.29
N TYR A 31 6.41 -4.54 -9.11
CA TYR A 31 5.92 -5.16 -10.32
C TYR A 31 6.55 -6.55 -10.47
N LYS A 32 5.73 -7.60 -10.57
CA LYS A 32 6.19 -8.99 -10.73
C LYS A 32 7.28 -9.36 -9.70
N ASP A 33 6.96 -9.15 -8.42
CA ASP A 33 7.84 -9.39 -7.26
C ASP A 33 9.13 -8.52 -7.20
N ASN A 34 9.26 -7.50 -8.03
CA ASN A 34 10.39 -6.57 -8.00
C ASN A 34 9.93 -5.21 -7.45
N ALA A 35 10.47 -4.81 -6.30
CA ALA A 35 10.30 -3.44 -5.81
C ALA A 35 11.07 -2.49 -6.75
N PHE A 36 10.42 -1.41 -7.16
CA PHE A 36 11.00 -0.51 -8.15
C PHE A 36 10.96 0.97 -7.74
N ALA A 37 10.12 1.35 -6.77
CA ALA A 37 10.07 2.72 -6.25
C ALA A 37 9.58 2.77 -4.79
N TYR A 38 10.00 3.81 -4.08
CA TYR A 38 9.69 4.03 -2.67
C TYR A 38 9.31 5.49 -2.47
N VAL A 39 8.21 5.75 -1.76
CA VAL A 39 7.74 7.10 -1.47
C VAL A 39 7.39 7.19 0.02
N SER A 40 7.93 8.20 0.69
CA SER A 40 7.56 8.50 2.07
C SER A 40 6.30 9.35 2.09
N LEU A 41 5.29 8.90 2.84
CA LEU A 41 4.05 9.64 3.05
C LEU A 41 4.08 10.39 4.37
N THR A 42 3.25 11.43 4.47
CA THR A 42 3.18 12.29 5.64
C THR A 42 2.59 11.51 6.82
N PRO A 43 3.26 11.53 8.01
CA PRO A 43 2.70 10.98 9.24
C PRO A 43 1.34 11.60 9.57
N PHE A 44 0.42 10.80 10.12
CA PHE A 44 -0.90 11.30 10.53
C PHE A 44 -1.48 10.48 11.69
N ASP A 45 -2.48 11.05 12.33
CA ASP A 45 -3.17 10.43 13.46
C ASP A 45 -4.59 10.07 13.05
N GLN A 46 -4.91 8.78 13.14
CA GLN A 46 -6.24 8.27 12.88
C GLN A 46 -7.01 8.08 14.19
N GLY A 47 -8.04 8.89 14.36
CA GLY A 47 -8.98 8.79 15.47
C GLY A 47 -9.73 7.46 15.53
N LYS A 48 -10.51 7.30 16.60
CA LYS A 48 -11.38 6.15 16.83
C LYS A 48 -12.44 6.07 15.74
N LYS A 49 -12.75 4.85 15.29
CA LYS A 49 -13.89 4.59 14.39
C LYS A 49 -13.92 5.45 13.12
N ASN A 50 -12.75 5.79 12.60
CA ASN A 50 -12.61 6.74 11.51
C ASN A 50 -12.11 6.07 10.23
N THR A 51 -12.60 6.56 9.09
CA THR A 51 -11.98 6.30 7.79
C THR A 51 -11.30 7.58 7.35
N SER A 52 -10.00 7.50 7.12
CA SER A 52 -9.19 8.68 6.78
C SER A 52 -8.55 8.45 5.43
N PHE A 53 -8.58 9.48 4.59
CA PHE A 53 -7.68 9.54 3.45
C PHE A 53 -6.26 9.72 4.00
N LEU A 54 -5.37 8.77 3.67
CA LEU A 54 -3.98 8.81 4.11
C LEU A 54 -3.26 9.93 3.38
N GLN A 55 -3.03 9.70 2.09
CA GLN A 55 -2.40 10.59 1.15
C GLN A 55 -2.46 9.95 -0.23
N THR A 56 -2.28 10.76 -1.26
CA THR A 56 -1.92 10.27 -2.60
C THR A 56 -0.43 9.97 -2.63
N ALA A 57 -0.05 8.71 -2.88
CA ALA A 57 1.34 8.37 -3.14
C ALA A 57 1.64 8.62 -4.63
N MET A 58 2.59 9.51 -4.91
CA MET A 58 3.01 9.86 -6.27
C MET A 58 4.33 9.17 -6.60
N PHE A 59 4.31 8.28 -7.58
CA PHE A 59 5.48 7.56 -8.05
C PHE A 59 5.84 8.06 -9.45
N GLU A 60 7.03 8.63 -9.58
CA GLU A 60 7.56 9.09 -10.86
C GLU A 60 9.04 8.75 -10.98
N GLY A 61 9.45 8.28 -12.16
CA GLY A 61 10.84 8.07 -12.48
C GLY A 61 11.07 6.83 -13.34
N SER A 62 12.25 6.25 -13.17
CA SER A 62 12.66 5.05 -13.87
C SER A 62 13.46 4.14 -12.97
N SER A 63 13.26 2.83 -13.13
CA SER A 63 13.97 1.81 -12.37
C SER A 63 14.33 0.61 -13.23
N LEU A 64 15.46 -0.02 -12.88
CA LEU A 64 15.91 -1.26 -13.49
C LEU A 64 15.37 -2.42 -12.65
N ILE A 65 14.47 -3.20 -13.24
CA ILE A 65 13.91 -4.41 -12.63
C ILE A 65 14.41 -5.65 -13.36
N LYS A 66 14.67 -6.73 -12.64
CA LYS A 66 15.14 -8.00 -13.21
C LYS A 66 13.96 -8.96 -13.34
N LEU A 67 13.38 -9.01 -14.53
CA LEU A 67 12.29 -9.94 -14.84
C LEU A 67 12.84 -11.30 -15.27
N LYS A 68 12.24 -12.38 -14.77
CA LYS A 68 12.47 -13.74 -15.27
C LYS A 68 11.96 -13.87 -16.71
N PRO A 69 12.42 -14.85 -17.52
CA PRO A 69 12.00 -14.99 -18.92
C PRO A 69 10.49 -14.99 -19.14
N ARG A 70 9.73 -15.70 -18.29
CA ARG A 70 8.26 -15.70 -18.32
C ARG A 70 7.66 -14.33 -17.99
N GLN A 71 8.15 -13.68 -16.93
CA GLN A 71 7.70 -12.35 -16.51
C GLN A 71 7.97 -11.29 -17.58
N LEU A 72 9.07 -11.44 -18.32
CA LEU A 72 9.43 -10.57 -19.45
C LEU A 72 8.46 -10.73 -20.63
N ALA A 73 8.10 -11.96 -20.98
CA ALA A 73 7.08 -12.22 -22.01
C ALA A 73 5.70 -11.63 -21.62
N GLU A 74 5.31 -11.80 -20.36
CA GLU A 74 4.10 -11.18 -19.80
C GLU A 74 4.19 -9.65 -19.85
N TYR A 75 5.32 -9.05 -19.49
CA TYR A 75 5.53 -7.60 -19.56
C TYR A 75 5.32 -7.05 -20.98
N TYR A 76 5.86 -7.69 -22.02
CA TYR A 76 5.63 -7.26 -23.39
C TYR A 76 4.16 -7.36 -23.81
N THR A 77 3.45 -8.38 -23.31
CA THR A 77 2.02 -8.57 -23.59
C THR A 77 1.19 -7.51 -22.88
N GLU A 78 1.44 -7.27 -21.59
CA GLU A 78 0.80 -6.23 -20.78
C GLU A 78 1.04 -4.83 -21.34
N THR A 79 2.26 -4.55 -21.81
CA THR A 79 2.62 -3.28 -22.45
C THR A 79 1.82 -3.08 -23.74
N ARG A 80 1.71 -4.11 -24.59
CA ARG A 80 0.89 -4.05 -25.82
C ARG A 80 -0.60 -3.84 -25.51
N LEU A 81 -1.10 -4.47 -24.45
CA LEU A 81 -2.49 -4.34 -24.01
C LEU A 81 -2.74 -3.07 -23.18
N SER A 82 -1.69 -2.31 -22.84
CA SER A 82 -1.76 -1.14 -21.96
C SER A 82 -2.40 -1.44 -20.60
N VAL A 83 -2.24 -2.66 -20.08
CA VAL A 83 -2.78 -3.08 -18.78
C VAL A 83 -1.77 -3.96 -18.07
N TYR A 84 -1.33 -3.53 -16.89
CA TYR A 84 -0.40 -4.26 -16.03
C TYR A 84 -1.18 -4.98 -14.93
N ASN A 85 -1.06 -6.30 -14.85
CA ASN A 85 -1.91 -7.11 -13.96
C ASN A 85 -1.26 -7.47 -12.62
N ASP A 86 0.05 -7.25 -12.51
CA ASP A 86 0.85 -7.67 -11.35
C ASP A 86 1.64 -6.51 -10.74
N LEU A 87 0.97 -5.36 -10.65
CA LEU A 87 1.46 -4.22 -9.89
C LEU A 87 1.02 -4.38 -8.43
N ALA A 88 1.81 -3.90 -7.48
CA ALA A 88 1.42 -3.84 -6.08
C ALA A 88 1.93 -2.56 -5.42
N VAL A 89 1.21 -2.10 -4.40
CA VAL A 89 1.67 -1.00 -3.55
C VAL A 89 1.60 -1.45 -2.09
N ASP A 90 2.75 -1.82 -1.54
CA ASP A 90 2.84 -2.26 -0.16
C ASP A 90 3.13 -1.08 0.77
N LEU A 91 2.67 -1.12 2.01
CA LEU A 91 2.93 -0.07 3.01
C LEU A 91 3.76 -0.63 4.16
N ASP A 92 4.98 -0.12 4.29
CA ASP A 92 5.81 -0.30 5.48
C ASP A 92 5.59 0.89 6.42
N ILE A 93 5.11 0.61 7.62
CA ILE A 93 4.62 1.63 8.56
C ILE A 93 5.25 1.48 9.93
N ILE A 94 5.41 2.61 10.61
CA ILE A 94 5.73 2.66 12.05
C ILE A 94 4.53 3.28 12.74
N VAL A 95 3.93 2.56 13.67
CA VAL A 95 2.73 3.03 14.38
C VAL A 95 2.96 3.10 15.88
N ARG A 96 2.08 3.86 16.53
CA ARG A 96 1.90 3.89 17.98
C ARG A 96 0.40 3.88 18.24
N TYR A 97 -0.06 3.12 19.22
CA TYR A 97 -1.47 3.09 19.60
C TYR A 97 -1.70 3.91 20.86
N LYS A 98 -2.89 4.50 21.00
CA LYS A 98 -3.37 5.01 22.28
C LYS A 98 -4.67 4.32 22.64
N TYR A 99 -4.67 3.67 23.79
CA TYR A 99 -5.81 2.99 24.39
C TYR A 99 -6.04 3.57 25.78
N TRP A 100 -7.26 4.01 26.06
CA TRP A 100 -7.65 4.56 27.38
C TRP A 100 -6.68 5.60 27.98
N GLY A 101 -6.14 6.49 27.13
CA GLY A 101 -5.22 7.54 27.57
C GLY A 101 -3.74 7.16 27.53
N ILE A 102 -3.42 5.86 27.59
CA ILE A 102 -2.06 5.33 27.57
C ILE A 102 -1.61 5.13 26.13
N LYS A 103 -0.38 5.58 25.80
CA LYS A 103 0.21 5.38 24.48
C LYS A 103 1.21 4.22 24.53
N SER A 104 1.10 3.26 23.61
CA SER A 104 2.06 2.16 23.44
C SER A 104 3.46 2.69 23.09
N ILE A 105 4.46 1.81 23.03
CA ILE A 105 5.72 2.12 22.35
C ILE A 105 5.49 2.21 20.82
N ARG A 106 6.46 2.76 20.09
CA ARG A 106 6.48 2.68 18.62
C ARG A 106 6.85 1.26 18.22
N PHE A 107 6.17 0.72 17.21
CA PHE A 107 6.51 -0.57 16.64
C PHE A 107 6.14 -0.61 15.16
N ASN A 108 6.71 -1.58 14.45
CA ASN A 108 6.48 -1.81 13.03
C ASN A 108 5.61 -3.06 12.88
N PRO A 109 4.32 -2.93 12.49
CA PRO A 109 3.50 -4.09 12.17
C PRO A 109 4.01 -4.76 10.89
N PRO A 110 3.51 -5.98 10.58
CA PRO A 110 3.73 -6.60 9.28
C PRO A 110 3.30 -5.67 8.14
N ILE A 111 4.05 -5.70 7.04
CA ILE A 111 3.82 -4.88 5.86
C ILE A 111 2.37 -5.05 5.37
N VAL A 112 1.67 -3.93 5.13
CA VAL A 112 0.37 -3.95 4.43
C VAL A 112 0.63 -4.36 2.99
N GLN A 113 -0.03 -5.41 2.54
CA GLN A 113 0.15 -5.88 1.17
C GLN A 113 -1.06 -5.49 0.33
N CYS A 114 -0.87 -4.62 -0.67
CA CYS A 114 -1.90 -4.31 -1.67
C CYS A 114 -1.48 -4.91 -3.00
N ARG A 115 -1.61 -6.23 -3.10
CA ARG A 115 -1.09 -7.05 -4.22
C ARG A 115 -2.09 -7.20 -5.37
N ARG A 116 -1.56 -7.56 -6.54
CA ARG A 116 -2.32 -7.93 -7.75
C ARG A 116 -3.25 -6.82 -8.24
N LEU A 117 -2.74 -5.60 -8.24
CA LEU A 117 -3.42 -4.45 -8.80
C LEU A 117 -3.40 -4.56 -10.33
N ARG A 118 -4.59 -4.59 -10.92
CA ARG A 118 -4.78 -4.49 -12.37
C ARG A 118 -4.88 -3.03 -12.77
N VAL A 119 -3.77 -2.46 -13.22
CA VAL A 119 -3.65 -1.03 -13.50
C VAL A 119 -3.60 -0.80 -15.01
N PRO A 120 -4.61 -0.12 -15.58
CA PRO A 120 -4.57 0.31 -16.97
C PRO A 120 -3.65 1.52 -17.13
N LEU A 121 -2.92 1.58 -18.24
CA LEU A 121 -2.20 2.76 -18.65
C LEU A 121 -3.21 3.79 -19.19
N ILE A 122 -3.17 5.01 -18.66
CA ILE A 122 -3.97 6.12 -19.16
C ILE A 122 -3.18 6.83 -20.25
N SER A 123 -3.74 6.92 -21.45
CA SER A 123 -3.17 7.71 -22.56
C SER A 123 -4.22 8.71 -23.02
N ASN A 124 -3.84 9.99 -23.14
CA ASN A 124 -4.75 11.09 -23.52
C ASN A 124 -6.04 11.16 -22.67
N GLY A 125 -5.93 10.90 -21.37
CA GLY A 125 -7.05 11.00 -20.41
C GLY A 125 -8.12 9.91 -20.54
N THR A 126 -7.96 8.95 -21.44
CA THR A 126 -8.87 7.80 -21.58
C THR A 126 -8.18 6.51 -21.18
N SER A 127 -8.93 5.64 -20.49
CA SER A 127 -8.52 4.29 -20.14
C SER A 127 -9.54 3.32 -20.72
N ILE A 128 -9.06 2.22 -21.28
CA ILE A 128 -9.89 1.15 -21.85
C ILE A 128 -10.59 0.36 -20.73
N VAL A 129 -10.04 0.41 -19.50
CA VAL A 129 -10.51 -0.37 -18.35
C VAL A 129 -10.64 0.53 -17.11
N SER A 130 -11.67 0.32 -16.29
CA SER A 130 -11.79 0.99 -15.00
C SER A 130 -10.92 0.33 -13.93
N PHE A 131 -10.29 1.13 -13.07
CA PHE A 131 -9.59 0.63 -11.90
C PHE A 131 -10.58 0.47 -10.73
N ASN A 132 -10.69 -0.74 -10.19
CA ASN A 132 -11.52 -1.00 -9.01
C ASN A 132 -10.72 -0.79 -7.71
N TYR A 133 -11.40 -0.26 -6.70
CA TYR A 133 -10.86 -0.24 -5.34
C TYR A 133 -10.44 -1.65 -4.93
N THR A 134 -9.20 -1.77 -4.48
CA THR A 134 -8.64 -3.04 -4.01
C THR A 134 -8.38 -2.95 -2.51
N LYS A 135 -8.97 -3.87 -1.74
CA LYS A 135 -8.72 -3.98 -0.31
C LYS A 135 -7.36 -4.62 -0.08
N CYS A 136 -6.51 -3.97 0.70
CA CYS A 136 -5.20 -4.51 1.06
C CYS A 136 -5.32 -5.61 2.14
N SER A 137 -4.46 -6.61 2.07
CA SER A 137 -4.34 -7.64 3.09
C SER A 137 -3.37 -7.19 4.17
N ASN A 138 -3.86 -7.24 5.40
CA ASN A 138 -3.14 -6.92 6.61
C ASN A 138 -2.71 -8.25 7.23
N GLY A 139 -1.42 -8.58 7.17
CA GLY A 139 -0.89 -9.83 7.76
C GLY A 139 -0.89 -9.80 9.29
N TYR A 140 -2.06 -9.61 9.93
CA TYR A 140 -2.27 -9.40 11.37
C TYR A 140 -1.93 -7.97 11.84
N PHE A 141 -2.84 -7.03 11.58
CA PHE A 141 -2.76 -5.64 12.08
C PHE A 141 -3.21 -5.47 13.54
N PHE A 142 -3.92 -6.46 14.05
CA PHE A 142 -4.38 -6.56 15.43
C PHE A 142 -3.86 -7.89 15.96
N VAL A 143 -2.66 -7.89 16.51
CA VAL A 143 -2.34 -8.88 17.53
C VAL A 143 -3.00 -8.32 18.78
N ASP A 144 -4.17 -8.84 19.12
CA ASP A 144 -4.72 -8.69 20.47
C ASP A 144 -3.70 -9.37 21.40
N GLY A 145 -2.78 -8.59 21.92
CA GLY A 145 -1.98 -8.96 23.06
C GLY A 145 -2.86 -8.85 24.29
N ASN A 146 -3.55 -9.94 24.63
CA ASN A 146 -3.87 -10.35 25.99
C ASN A 146 -3.99 -11.88 25.93
N ALA A 147 -2.93 -12.58 26.30
CA ALA A 147 -2.59 -12.92 27.69
C ALA A 147 -3.38 -14.17 28.08
N ASP A 148 -2.65 -15.28 28.09
CA ASP A 148 -2.99 -16.45 28.88
C ASP A 148 -3.35 -16.00 30.29
N ASP A 149 -4.54 -16.37 30.75
CA ASP A 149 -4.87 -16.43 32.17
C ASP A 149 -5.67 -17.72 32.40
N ASN A 150 -4.96 -18.69 32.97
CA ASN A 150 -5.36 -19.97 33.60
C ASN A 150 -6.30 -20.93 32.86
#